data_AF-A0A2E8AL02-F1
#
_entry.id   AF-A0A2E8AL02-F1
#
_cell.length_a   1.000
_cell.length_b   1.000
_cell.length_c   1.000
_cell.angle_alpha   90.00
_cell.angle_beta   90.00
_cell.angle_gamma   90.00
#
_symmetry.space_group_name_H-M   'P 1'
#
loop_
_entity.id
_entity.type
_entity.pdbx_description
1 polymer ?
#
loop_
_entity_poly.entity_id
_entity_poly.type
_entity_poly.pdbx_seq_one_letter_code
_entity_poly.pdbx_strand_id
1 'polypeptide(L)'
;MENFIYPGLLSSIALLVYYFTLLQAGLARAKYGIKAPSHDGPEEYVRKVRVHHNTIEHLVLFLPGLWLFSFAVDPIWAFIIGIVWPIGRIKYALDYYKDAEKRGPGLYFSMPPIYIYVLGSLIGFIVKIVS
;
A
#
# COMPACT_ATOMS: atom_id res chain seq x y z
N MET A 1 21.78 -2.85 12.95
CA MET A 1 21.41 -2.41 11.58
C MET A 1 21.01 -3.57 10.69
N GLU A 2 21.60 -4.76 10.84
CA GLU A 2 21.27 -5.95 10.01
C GLU A 2 19.77 -6.26 9.96
N ASN A 3 19.05 -6.22 11.09
CA ASN A 3 17.61 -6.53 11.08
C ASN A 3 16.74 -5.46 10.39
N PHE A 4 17.21 -4.23 10.20
CA PHE A 4 16.45 -3.20 9.48
C PHE A 4 16.56 -3.34 7.96
N ILE A 5 17.40 -4.26 7.46
CA ILE A 5 17.45 -4.61 6.04
C ILE A 5 16.10 -5.15 5.58
N TYR A 6 15.38 -5.91 6.42
CA TYR A 6 14.08 -6.48 6.08
C TYR A 6 12.98 -5.41 5.86
N PRO A 7 12.66 -4.52 6.82
CA PRO A 7 11.71 -3.43 6.58
C PRO A 7 12.19 -2.46 5.48
N GLY A 8 13.50 -2.27 5.29
CA GLY A 8 14.05 -1.50 4.17
C GLY A 8 13.75 -2.12 2.80
N LEU A 9 13.97 -3.43 2.67
CA LEU A 9 13.63 -4.19 1.46
C LEU A 9 12.12 -4.13 1.17
N LEU A 10 11.30 -4.36 2.20
CA LEU A 10 9.84 -4.33 2.05
C LEU A 10 9.32 -2.93 1.71
N SER A 11 9.90 -1.88 2.29
CA SER A 11 9.61 -0.49 1.91
C SER A 11 9.89 -0.25 0.42
N SER A 12 11.04 -0.74 -0.06
CA SER A 12 11.41 -0.64 -1.48
C SER A 12 10.40 -1.36 -2.39
N ILE A 13 9.98 -2.56 -2.02
CA ILE A 13 8.96 -3.32 -2.76
C ILE A 13 7.62 -2.58 -2.76
N ALA A 14 7.18 -2.04 -1.62
CA ALA A 14 5.93 -1.28 -1.52
C ALA A 14 5.95 -0.01 -2.40
N LEU A 15 7.09 0.68 -2.47
CA LEU A 15 7.28 1.82 -3.37
C LEU A 15 7.24 1.42 -4.85
N LEU A 16 7.79 0.26 -5.21
CA LEU A 16 7.67 -0.26 -6.58
C LEU A 16 6.22 -0.59 -6.95
N VAL A 17 5.43 -1.14 -6.01
CA VAL A 17 3.99 -1.34 -6.22
C VAL A 17 3.26 -0.02 -6.40
N TYR A 18 3.60 1.01 -5.62
CA TYR A 18 3.06 2.34 -5.82
C TYR A 18 3.43 2.90 -7.20
N TYR A 19 4.71 2.86 -7.60
CA TYR A 19 5.15 3.29 -8.92
C TYR A 19 4.41 2.56 -10.05
N PHE A 20 4.16 1.25 -9.89
CA PHE A 20 3.34 0.50 -10.84
C PHE A 20 1.95 1.12 -10.99
N THR A 21 1.24 1.40 -9.90
CA THR A 21 -0.11 2.00 -9.98
C THR A 21 -0.09 3.43 -10.53
N LEU A 22 0.92 4.23 -10.15
CA LEU A 22 1.14 5.58 -10.67
C LEU A 22 1.35 5.57 -12.18
N LEU A 23 2.25 4.71 -12.67
CA LEU A 23 2.52 4.54 -14.09
C LEU A 23 1.27 4.09 -14.85
N GLN A 24 0.49 3.15 -14.31
CA GLN A 24 -0.75 2.70 -14.94
C GLN A 24 -1.78 3.84 -15.09
N ALA A 25 -1.92 4.70 -14.09
CA ALA A 25 -2.79 5.88 -14.16
C ALA A 25 -2.27 6.91 -15.19
N GLY A 26 -0.96 7.15 -15.23
CA GLY A 26 -0.31 8.04 -16.21
C GLY A 26 -0.45 7.55 -17.65
N LEU A 27 -0.20 6.26 -17.89
CA LEU A 27 -0.39 5.63 -19.20
C LEU A 27 -1.86 5.68 -19.64
N ALA A 28 -2.80 5.51 -18.71
CA ALA A 28 -4.22 5.64 -19.01
C ALA A 28 -4.58 7.07 -19.43
N ARG A 29 -4.05 8.09 -18.74
CA ARG A 29 -4.24 9.49 -19.12
C ARG A 29 -3.84 9.74 -20.57
N ALA A 30 -2.66 9.25 -20.97
CA ALA A 30 -2.19 9.35 -22.34
C ALA A 30 -3.08 8.56 -23.32
N LYS A 31 -3.42 7.31 -22.99
CA LYS A 31 -4.26 6.43 -23.82
C LYS A 31 -5.63 7.03 -24.15
N TYR A 32 -6.29 7.67 -23.17
CA TYR A 32 -7.64 8.25 -23.36
C TYR A 32 -7.61 9.76 -23.65
N GLY A 33 -6.43 10.37 -23.84
CA GLY A 33 -6.31 11.79 -24.18
C GLY A 33 -6.83 12.76 -23.12
N ILE A 34 -6.79 12.39 -21.84
CA ILE A 34 -7.35 13.20 -20.75
C ILE A 34 -6.40 14.35 -20.40
N LYS A 35 -6.79 15.59 -20.74
CA LYS A 35 -6.00 16.79 -20.43
C LYS A 35 -5.99 17.08 -18.92
N ALA A 36 -4.86 17.51 -18.39
CA ALA A 36 -4.79 18.04 -17.03
C ALA A 36 -5.64 19.32 -16.93
N PRO A 37 -6.29 19.59 -15.77
CA PRO A 37 -6.26 18.83 -14.51
C PRO A 37 -7.35 17.74 -14.40
N SER A 38 -8.10 17.46 -15.48
CA SER A 38 -9.26 16.57 -15.41
C SER A 38 -8.88 15.15 -14.97
N HIS A 39 -9.76 14.56 -14.15
CA HIS A 39 -9.78 13.15 -13.77
C HIS A 39 -11.06 12.43 -14.27
N ASP A 40 -11.86 13.12 -15.07
CA ASP A 40 -13.05 12.55 -15.71
C ASP A 40 -12.67 11.92 -17.04
N GLY A 41 -13.37 10.82 -17.38
CA GLY A 41 -13.12 10.10 -18.62
C GLY A 41 -13.85 8.76 -18.64
N PRO A 42 -13.52 7.87 -19.59
CA PRO A 42 -14.07 6.52 -19.64
C PRO A 42 -13.85 5.76 -18.35
N GLU A 43 -14.76 4.84 -18.03
CA GLU A 43 -14.71 4.10 -16.76
C GLU A 43 -13.35 3.41 -16.53
N GLU A 44 -12.76 2.83 -17.57
CA GLU A 44 -11.44 2.20 -17.54
C GLU A 44 -10.32 3.15 -17.06
N TYR A 45 -10.37 4.41 -17.48
CA TYR A 45 -9.45 5.46 -17.02
C TYR A 45 -9.67 5.75 -15.54
N VAL A 46 -10.92 6.00 -15.17
CA VAL A 46 -11.30 6.35 -13.79
C VAL A 46 -10.91 5.23 -12.82
N ARG A 47 -11.10 3.96 -13.19
CA ARG A 47 -10.66 2.80 -12.38
C ARG A 47 -9.14 2.82 -12.14
N LYS A 48 -8.34 3.08 -13.17
CA LYS A 48 -6.87 3.16 -13.04
C LYS A 48 -6.43 4.31 -12.12
N VAL A 49 -7.05 5.48 -12.24
CA VAL A 49 -6.81 6.62 -11.35
C VAL A 49 -7.21 6.28 -9.90
N ARG A 50 -8.37 5.64 -9.69
CA ARG A 50 -8.85 5.24 -8.36
C ARG A 50 -7.93 4.23 -7.69
N VAL A 51 -7.40 3.25 -8.44
CA VAL A 51 -6.42 2.30 -7.90
C VAL A 51 -5.14 3.02 -7.45
N HIS A 52 -4.64 3.96 -8.26
CA HIS A 52 -3.48 4.77 -7.90
C HIS A 52 -3.72 5.58 -6.62
N HIS A 53 -4.82 6.33 -6.53
CA HIS A 53 -5.16 7.13 -5.35
C HIS A 53 -5.35 6.26 -4.09
N ASN A 54 -6.07 5.16 -4.21
CA ASN A 54 -6.26 4.27 -3.06
C ASN A 54 -4.95 3.59 -2.61
N THR A 55 -4.03 3.34 -3.54
CA THR A 55 -2.73 2.77 -3.20
C THR A 55 -1.87 3.78 -2.44
N ILE A 56 -1.85 5.06 -2.85
CA ILE A 56 -1.11 6.09 -2.09
C ILE A 56 -1.72 6.35 -0.71
N GLU A 57 -3.06 6.41 -0.61
CA GLU A 57 -3.76 6.60 0.68
C GLU A 57 -3.34 5.53 1.71
N HIS A 58 -3.23 4.28 1.27
CA HIS A 58 -2.79 3.21 2.15
C HIS A 58 -1.28 3.12 2.33
N LEU A 59 -0.48 3.51 1.33
CA LEU A 59 0.98 3.54 1.44
C LEU A 59 1.42 4.53 2.53
N VAL A 60 0.73 5.67 2.64
CA VAL A 60 0.97 6.69 3.68
C VAL A 60 0.72 6.15 5.09
N LEU A 61 -0.11 5.12 5.27
CA LEU A 61 -0.26 4.42 6.54
C LEU A 61 0.73 3.27 6.69
N PHE A 62 0.94 2.51 5.62
CA PHE A 62 1.76 1.30 5.63
C PHE A 62 3.24 1.59 5.92
N LEU A 63 3.86 2.56 5.23
CA LEU A 63 5.29 2.84 5.39
C LEU A 63 5.60 3.37 6.80
N PRO A 64 4.94 4.42 7.33
CA PRO A 64 5.17 4.85 8.70
C PRO A 64 4.85 3.75 9.71
N GLY A 65 3.74 3.01 9.52
CA GLY A 65 3.37 1.90 10.39
C GLY A 65 4.45 0.81 10.45
N LEU A 66 5.01 0.41 9.31
CA LEU A 66 6.09 -0.59 9.23
C LEU A 66 7.29 -0.18 10.08
N TRP A 67 7.73 1.07 9.96
CA TRP A 67 8.88 1.57 10.69
C TRP A 67 8.58 1.77 12.18
N LEU A 68 7.41 2.32 12.52
CA LEU A 68 6.97 2.46 13.92
C LEU A 68 6.91 1.09 14.60
N PHE A 69 6.31 0.09 13.96
CA PHE A 69 6.26 -1.27 14.49
C PHE A 69 7.65 -1.92 14.60
N SER A 70 8.53 -1.67 13.63
CA SER A 70 9.92 -2.17 13.68
C SER A 70 10.69 -1.63 14.88
N PHE A 71 10.46 -0.37 15.28
CA PHE A 71 11.10 0.23 16.45
C PHE A 71 10.39 -0.12 17.77
N ALA A 72 9.06 -0.18 17.75
CA ALA A 72 8.25 -0.44 18.93
C ALA A 72 8.25 -1.92 19.33
N VAL A 73 8.31 -2.84 18.37
CA VAL A 73 8.11 -4.27 18.59
C VAL A 73 9.33 -5.05 18.07
N ASP A 74 9.41 -5.29 16.77
CA ASP A 74 10.50 -6.03 16.16
C ASP A 74 10.53 -5.87 14.62
N PRO A 75 11.71 -5.61 14.02
CA PRO A 75 11.83 -5.41 12.57
C PRO A 75 11.62 -6.67 11.70
N ILE A 76 11.88 -7.88 12.22
CA ILE A 76 11.67 -9.14 11.48
C ILE A 76 10.17 -9.44 11.42
N TRP A 77 9.46 -9.31 12.54
CA TRP A 77 8.01 -9.45 12.57
C TRP A 77 7.31 -8.39 11.73
N ALA A 78 7.82 -7.16 11.73
CA ALA A 78 7.34 -6.13 10.82
C ALA A 78 7.39 -6.62 9.37
N PHE A 79 8.52 -7.14 8.91
CA PHE A 79 8.65 -7.69 7.56
C PHE A 79 7.67 -8.85 7.26
N ILE A 80 7.62 -9.87 8.13
CA ILE A 80 6.79 -11.08 7.92
C ILE A 80 5.32 -10.70 7.74
N ILE A 81 4.80 -9.84 8.62
CA ILE A 81 3.41 -9.38 8.56
C ILE A 81 3.16 -8.54 7.31
N GLY A 82 4.12 -7.69 6.96
CA GLY A 82 3.97 -6.70 5.90
C GLY A 82 4.02 -7.21 4.48
N ILE A 83 4.65 -8.36 4.23
CA ILE A 83 4.72 -8.98 2.89
C ILE A 83 3.32 -9.15 2.26
N VAL A 84 2.28 -9.33 3.09
CA VAL A 84 0.89 -9.47 2.64
C VAL A 84 0.39 -8.22 1.90
N TRP A 85 0.84 -7.02 2.32
CA TRP A 85 0.37 -5.76 1.76
C TRP A 85 0.68 -5.59 0.26
N PRO A 86 1.94 -5.67 -0.22
CA PRO A 86 2.23 -5.49 -1.64
C PRO A 86 1.56 -6.55 -2.51
N ILE A 87 1.44 -7.80 -2.04
CA ILE A 87 0.74 -8.88 -2.75
C ILE A 87 -0.74 -8.54 -2.93
N GLY A 88 -1.41 -8.16 -1.84
CA GLY A 88 -2.82 -7.75 -1.87
C GLY A 88 -3.04 -6.52 -2.75
N ARG A 89 -2.09 -5.57 -2.77
CA ARG A 89 -2.17 -4.37 -3.62
C ARG A 89 -2.06 -4.66 -5.10
N ILE A 90 -1.16 -5.56 -5.50
CA ILE A 90 -1.07 -5.99 -6.90
C ILE A 90 -2.38 -6.68 -7.30
N LYS A 91 -2.90 -7.58 -6.45
CA LYS A 91 -4.19 -8.24 -6.71
C LYS A 91 -5.34 -7.25 -6.84
N TYR A 92 -5.46 -6.32 -5.89
CA TYR A 92 -6.43 -5.23 -5.91
C TYR A 92 -6.38 -4.45 -7.22
N ALA A 93 -5.17 -4.03 -7.63
CA ALA A 93 -4.98 -3.25 -8.85
C ALA A 93 -5.43 -4.03 -10.09
N LEU A 94 -4.96 -5.27 -10.25
CA LEU A 94 -5.26 -6.10 -11.42
C LEU A 94 -6.75 -6.46 -11.52
N ASP A 95 -7.39 -6.77 -10.40
CA ASP A 95 -8.81 -7.09 -10.38
C ASP A 95 -9.66 -5.85 -10.71
N TYR A 96 -9.32 -4.70 -10.13
CA TYR A 96 -10.06 -3.46 -10.37
C TYR A 96 -9.84 -2.91 -11.79
N TYR A 97 -8.68 -3.14 -12.41
CA TYR A 97 -8.49 -2.78 -13.82
C TYR A 97 -9.42 -3.56 -14.75
N LYS A 98 -9.70 -4.83 -14.41
CA LYS A 98 -10.63 -5.68 -15.17
C LYS A 98 -12.08 -5.27 -14.94
N ASP A 99 -12.47 -5.07 -13.68
CA ASP A 99 -13.86 -4.89 -13.29
C ASP A 99 -13.96 -4.16 -11.94
N ALA A 100 -14.84 -3.15 -11.87
CA ALA A 100 -15.07 -2.37 -10.65
C ALA A 100 -15.55 -3.23 -9.47
N GLU A 101 -16.35 -4.25 -9.72
CA GLU A 101 -16.94 -5.09 -8.68
C GLU A 101 -15.91 -6.04 -8.04
N LYS A 102 -14.83 -6.37 -8.77
CA LYS A 102 -13.81 -7.33 -8.33
C LYS A 102 -12.74 -6.73 -7.43
N ARG A 103 -12.83 -5.43 -7.11
CA ARG A 103 -11.84 -4.72 -6.29
C ARG A 103 -11.79 -5.19 -4.82
N GLY A 104 -12.89 -5.72 -4.29
CA GLY A 104 -13.03 -6.01 -2.85
C GLY A 104 -11.99 -6.98 -2.28
N PRO A 105 -11.87 -8.21 -2.82
CA PRO A 105 -11.02 -9.24 -2.22
C PRO A 105 -9.55 -8.85 -2.05
N GLY A 106 -8.92 -8.26 -3.08
CA GLY A 106 -7.53 -7.80 -2.99
C GLY A 106 -7.35 -6.66 -2.00
N LEU A 107 -8.33 -5.73 -1.94
CA LEU A 107 -8.31 -4.62 -0.98
C LEU A 107 -8.32 -5.15 0.46
N TYR A 108 -9.30 -5.99 0.80
CA TYR A 108 -9.44 -6.51 2.16
C TYR A 108 -8.27 -7.38 2.58
N PHE A 109 -7.69 -8.15 1.65
CA PHE A 109 -6.49 -8.93 1.93
C PHE A 109 -5.27 -8.06 2.27
N SER A 110 -5.16 -6.86 1.69
CA SER A 110 -4.04 -5.95 1.94
C SER A 110 -4.16 -5.10 3.22
N MET A 111 -5.33 -5.08 3.88
CA MET A 111 -5.60 -4.22 5.03
C MET A 111 -4.91 -4.63 6.36
N PRO A 112 -4.91 -5.91 6.77
CA PRO A 112 -4.52 -6.30 8.12
C PRO A 112 -3.15 -5.80 8.57
N PRO A 113 -2.09 -5.79 7.73
CA PRO A 113 -0.78 -5.28 8.15
C PRO A 113 -0.83 -3.84 8.64
N ILE A 114 -1.65 -2.98 8.03
CA ILE A 114 -1.77 -1.56 8.43
C ILE A 114 -2.33 -1.47 9.85
N TYR A 115 -3.42 -2.18 10.14
CA TYR A 115 -4.04 -2.16 11.47
C TYR A 115 -3.12 -2.76 12.52
N ILE A 116 -2.45 -3.87 12.20
CA ILE A 116 -1.48 -4.51 13.09
C ILE A 116 -0.32 -3.56 13.41
N TYR A 117 0.19 -2.83 12.42
CA TYR A 117 1.26 -1.86 12.66
C TYR A 117 0.82 -0.68 13.50
N VAL A 118 -0.32 -0.06 13.19
CA VAL A 118 -0.78 1.12 13.94
C VAL A 118 -1.09 0.77 15.39
N LEU A 119 -1.87 -0.30 15.62
CA LEU A 119 -2.24 -0.71 16.98
C LEU A 119 -1.05 -1.32 17.73
N GLY A 120 -0.28 -2.18 17.06
CA GLY A 120 0.86 -2.86 17.64
C GLY A 120 2.00 -1.89 18.00
N SER A 121 2.25 -0.87 17.18
CA SER A 121 3.25 0.15 17.53
C SER A 121 2.80 1.02 18.70
N LEU A 122 1.53 1.43 18.75
CA LEU A 122 0.98 2.18 19.90
C LEU A 122 1.13 1.38 21.20
N ILE A 123 0.70 0.11 21.21
CA ILE A 123 0.82 -0.76 22.37
C ILE A 123 2.30 -0.97 22.73
N GLY A 124 3.16 -1.25 21.75
CA GLY A 124 4.59 -1.50 21.97
C GLY A 124 5.31 -0.30 22.60
N PHE A 125 5.02 0.92 22.14
CA PHE A 125 5.57 2.12 22.76
C PHE A 125 5.03 2.38 24.16
N ILE A 126 3.72 2.18 24.40
CA ILE A 126 3.14 2.31 25.75
C ILE A 126 3.82 1.33 26.72
N VAL A 127 3.97 0.07 26.33
CA VAL A 127 4.64 -0.94 27.15
C VAL A 127 6.06 -0.51 27.52
N LYS A 128 6.85 -0.03 26.55
CA LYS A 128 8.22 0.47 26.78
C LYS A 128 8.31 1.68 27.71
N ILE A 129 7.25 2.47 27.84
CA ILE A 129 7.21 3.62 28.76
C ILE A 129 6.95 3.16 30.20
N VAL A 130 6.13 2.11 30.37
CA VAL A 130 5.69 1.65 31.70
C VAL A 130 6.58 0.56 32.29
N SER A 131 7.40 -0.11 31.48
CA SER A 131 8.38 -1.14 31.88
C SER A 131 9.78 -0.57 32.02
#